data_AF-A0A7Y5U4V3-F1
#
_entry.id   AF-A0A7Y5U4V3-F1
#
_cell.length_a   1.000
_cell.length_b   1.000
_cell.length_c   1.000
_cell.angle_alpha   90.00
_cell.angle_beta   90.00
_cell.angle_gamma   90.00
#
_symmetry.space_group_name_H-M   'P 1'
#
loop_
_entity.id
_entity.type
_entity.pdbx_description
1 polymer ?
#
loop_
_entity_poly.entity_id
_entity_poly.type
_entity_poly.pdbx_seq_one_letter_code
_entity_poly.pdbx_strand_id
1 'polypeptide(L)'
;QAALPEPPSYSAVRALLRILEDKGHVRHEQDGPRYVYLPTVARDNAKRSALRHILQTFFDGSAEQAISALLDESSAKLSSAELDRLARLIDGARKSGV
;
A
#
# COMPACT_ATOMS: atom_id res chain seq x y z
N GLN A 1 -17.84 -14.82 1.60
CA GLN A 1 -16.52 -14.44 1.04
C GLN A 1 -16.76 -14.11 -0.42
N ALA A 2 -16.43 -12.90 -0.90
CA ALA A 2 -16.66 -12.54 -2.30
C ALA A 2 -15.62 -13.27 -3.18
N ALA A 3 -16.07 -14.04 -4.16
CA ALA A 3 -15.19 -14.69 -5.13
C ALA A 3 -14.62 -13.64 -6.08
N LEU A 4 -13.31 -13.70 -6.35
CA LEU A 4 -12.69 -12.86 -7.38
C LEU A 4 -13.24 -13.28 -8.76
N PRO A 5 -13.58 -12.35 -9.66
CA PRO A 5 -14.11 -12.67 -10.99
C PRO A 5 -13.18 -13.56 -11.81
N GLU A 6 -11.86 -13.37 -11.66
CA GLU A 6 -10.81 -14.17 -12.27
C GLU A 6 -9.76 -14.54 -11.22
N PRO A 7 -9.96 -15.63 -10.47
CA PRO A 7 -9.02 -16.01 -9.44
C PRO A 7 -7.71 -16.49 -10.07
N PRO A 8 -6.54 -16.14 -9.49
CA PRO A 8 -5.28 -16.68 -9.95
C PRO A 8 -5.25 -18.21 -9.79
N SER A 9 -4.52 -18.88 -10.67
CA SER A 9 -4.30 -20.31 -10.54
C SER A 9 -3.54 -20.63 -9.25
N TYR A 10 -3.70 -21.85 -8.74
CA TYR A 10 -2.97 -22.30 -7.56
C TYR A 10 -1.45 -22.17 -7.71
N SER A 11 -0.92 -22.49 -8.89
CA SER A 11 0.51 -22.34 -9.19
C SER A 11 0.96 -20.88 -9.21
N ALA A 12 0.12 -19.95 -9.70
CA ALA A 12 0.41 -18.52 -9.67
C ALA A 12 0.47 -17.99 -8.23
N VAL A 13 -0.49 -18.38 -7.37
CA VAL A 13 -0.47 -18.02 -5.94
C VAL A 13 0.79 -18.54 -5.27
N ARG A 14 1.16 -19.81 -5.51
CA ARG A 14 2.37 -20.41 -4.93
C ARG A 14 3.66 -19.76 -5.41
N ALA A 15 3.74 -19.41 -6.70
CA ALA A 15 4.88 -18.67 -7.25
C ALA A 15 5.02 -17.29 -6.60
N LEU A 16 3.91 -16.58 -6.42
CA LEU A 16 3.89 -15.28 -5.76
C LEU A 16 4.33 -15.37 -4.29
N LEU A 17 3.83 -16.37 -3.54
CA LEU A 17 4.25 -16.60 -2.16
C LEU A 17 5.75 -16.87 -2.05
N ARG A 18 6.32 -17.65 -2.97
CA ARG A 18 7.76 -17.88 -3.02
C ARG A 18 8.56 -16.61 -3.30
N ILE A 19 8.11 -15.78 -4.26
CA ILE A 19 8.75 -14.49 -4.54
C ILE A 19 8.72 -13.59 -3.30
N LEU A 20 7.60 -13.55 -2.58
CA LEU A 20 7.47 -12.74 -1.35
C LEU A 20 8.36 -13.28 -0.22
N GLU A 21 8.52 -14.59 -0.12
CA GLU A 21 9.42 -15.23 0.84
C GLU A 21 10.88 -14.96 0.52
N ASP A 22 11.28 -15.11 -0.75
CA ASP A 22 12.64 -14.80 -1.23
C ASP A 22 12.99 -13.31 -0.99
N LYS A 23 12.00 -12.40 -1.10
CA LYS A 23 12.13 -10.98 -0.75
C LYS A 23 12.07 -10.70 0.76
N GLY A 24 11.84 -11.71 1.58
CA GLY A 24 11.76 -11.61 3.03
C GLY A 24 10.51 -10.90 3.56
N HIS A 25 9.43 -10.79 2.77
CA HIS A 25 8.16 -10.17 3.18
C HIS A 25 7.24 -11.15 3.92
N VAL A 26 7.41 -12.45 3.67
CA VAL A 26 6.72 -13.54 4.36
C VAL A 26 7.73 -14.63 4.70
N ARG A 27 7.37 -15.50 5.64
CA ARG A 27 8.04 -16.77 5.91
C ARG A 27 7.00 -17.87 5.97
N HIS A 28 7.35 -19.09 5.63
CA HIS A 28 6.51 -20.24 5.94
C HIS A 28 6.93 -20.96 7.21
N GLU A 29 5.94 -21.51 7.89
CA GLU A 29 6.10 -22.54 8.92
C GLU A 29 5.43 -23.82 8.42
N GLN A 30 6.04 -24.97 8.71
CA GLN A 30 5.50 -26.26 8.32
C GLN A 30 4.47 -26.72 9.35
N ASP A 31 3.25 -26.96 8.89
CA ASP A 31 2.14 -27.54 9.66
C ASP A 31 1.71 -28.85 9.01
N GLY A 32 2.38 -29.94 9.41
CA GLY A 32 2.24 -31.26 8.81
C GLY A 32 2.55 -31.24 7.30
N PRO A 33 1.57 -31.53 6.42
CA PRO A 33 1.77 -31.47 4.97
C PRO A 33 1.60 -30.06 4.37
N ARG A 34 1.28 -29.05 5.19
CA ARG A 34 0.95 -27.69 4.72
C ARG A 34 2.06 -26.70 5.05
N TYR A 35 2.19 -25.69 4.21
CA TYR A 35 2.95 -24.48 4.51
C TYR A 35 1.99 -23.38 4.92
N VAL A 36 2.21 -22.83 6.11
CA VAL A 36 1.48 -21.68 6.63
C VAL A 36 2.39 -20.47 6.49
N TYR A 37 1.99 -19.50 5.67
CA TYR A 37 2.79 -18.28 5.46
C TYR A 37 2.38 -17.20 6.45
N LEU A 38 3.37 -16.58 7.09
CA LEU A 38 3.22 -15.48 8.04
C LEU A 38 3.98 -14.24 7.55
N PRO A 39 3.44 -13.02 7.76
CA PRO A 39 4.16 -11.80 7.45
C PRO A 39 5.38 -11.66 8.37
N THR A 40 6.48 -11.15 7.81
CA THR A 40 7.70 -10.81 8.57
C THR A 40 7.73 -9.34 8.99
N VAL A 41 6.87 -8.52 8.37
CA VAL A 41 6.77 -7.08 8.62
C VAL A 41 5.38 -6.69 9.07
N ALA A 42 5.30 -5.76 10.02
CA ALA A 42 4.03 -5.18 10.45
C ALA A 42 3.36 -4.46 9.27
N ARG A 43 2.03 -4.59 9.17
CA ARG A 43 1.23 -4.02 8.08
C ARG A 43 1.47 -2.52 7.89
N ASP A 44 1.59 -1.76 8.97
CA ASP A 44 1.78 -0.31 8.88
C ASP A 44 3.19 0.08 8.41
N ASN A 45 4.20 -0.72 8.72
CA ASN A 45 5.54 -0.54 8.15
C ASN A 45 5.54 -0.86 6.65
N ALA A 46 4.87 -1.94 6.24
CA ALA A 46 4.72 -2.28 4.83
C ALA A 46 4.01 -1.17 4.03
N LYS A 47 2.93 -0.60 4.58
CA LYS A 47 2.23 0.56 3.97
C LYS A 47 3.15 1.76 3.79
N ARG A 48 3.92 2.13 4.81
CA ARG A 48 4.85 3.28 4.75
C ARG A 48 5.95 3.06 3.71
N SER A 49 6.51 1.86 3.65
CA SER A 49 7.51 1.49 2.64
C SER A 49 6.93 1.54 1.23
N ALA A 50 5.72 1.02 1.02
CA ALA A 50 5.04 1.07 -0.26
C ALA A 50 4.78 2.52 -0.72
N LEU A 51 4.26 3.38 0.17
CA LEU A 51 4.04 4.79 -0.14
C LEU A 51 5.35 5.50 -0.50
N ARG A 52 6.42 5.26 0.27
CA ARG A 52 7.74 5.82 -0.02
C ARG A 52 8.26 5.39 -1.38
N HIS A 53 8.07 4.12 -1.74
CA HIS A 53 8.46 3.61 -3.05
C HIS A 53 7.67 4.28 -4.18
N ILE A 54 6.35 4.45 -4.03
CA ILE A 54 5.52 5.18 -5.00
C ILE A 54 6.02 6.61 -5.19
N LEU A 55 6.26 7.33 -4.09
CA LEU A 55 6.76 8.71 -4.15
C LEU A 55 8.11 8.80 -4.88
N GLN A 56 9.05 7.93 -4.55
CA GLN A 56 10.38 7.92 -5.18
C GLN A 56 10.34 7.54 -6.66
N THR A 57 9.48 6.60 -7.05
CA THR A 57 9.44 6.07 -8.42
C THR A 57 8.66 6.98 -9.38
N PHE A 58 7.59 7.63 -8.91
CA PHE A 58 6.64 8.32 -9.79
C PHE A 58 6.54 9.84 -9.55
N PHE A 59 7.06 10.34 -8.43
CA PHE A 59 6.89 11.73 -8.02
C PHE A 59 8.20 12.37 -7.56
N ASP A 60 9.35 11.82 -7.96
CA ASP A 60 10.70 12.29 -7.60
C ASP A 60 10.90 12.51 -6.09
N GLY A 61 10.20 11.71 -5.27
CA GLY A 61 10.19 11.84 -3.81
C GLY A 61 9.36 12.99 -3.25
N SER A 62 8.65 13.75 -4.10
CA SER A 62 7.83 14.90 -3.72
C SER A 62 6.41 14.51 -3.31
N ALA A 63 6.10 14.73 -2.02
CA ALA A 63 4.74 14.59 -1.52
C ALA A 63 3.78 15.64 -2.11
N GLU A 64 4.27 16.85 -2.41
CA GLU A 64 3.47 17.92 -2.99
C GLU A 64 2.99 17.56 -4.40
N GLN A 65 3.87 17.00 -5.24
CA GLN A 65 3.51 16.56 -6.58
C GLN A 65 2.48 15.43 -6.53
N ALA A 66 2.67 14.46 -5.63
CA ALA A 66 1.72 13.37 -5.44
C ALA A 66 0.33 13.86 -4.99
N ILE A 67 0.28 14.83 -4.07
CA ILE A 67 -0.99 15.42 -3.61
C ILE A 67 -1.64 16.23 -4.73
N SER A 68 -0.86 17.04 -5.46
CA SER A 68 -1.38 17.82 -6.59
C SER A 68 -1.99 16.91 -7.66
N ALA A 69 -1.32 15.79 -7.97
CA ALA A 69 -1.81 14.80 -8.90
C ALA A 69 -3.05 14.04 -8.40
N LEU A 70 -3.35 14.02 -7.10
CA LEU A 70 -4.58 13.45 -6.52
C LEU A 70 -5.74 14.45 -6.45
N LEU A 71 -5.42 15.75 -6.42
CA LEU A 71 -6.41 16.83 -6.41
C LEU A 71 -6.85 17.24 -7.83
N ASP A 72 -6.11 16.81 -8.85
CA ASP A 72 -6.51 16.97 -10.25
C ASP A 72 -7.82 16.21 -10.53
N GLU A 73 -8.82 16.88 -11.10
CA GLU A 73 -10.16 16.34 -11.37
C GLU A 73 -10.16 15.07 -12.24
N SER A 74 -9.09 14.84 -13.00
CA SER A 74 -8.90 13.64 -13.82
C SER A 74 -8.49 12.39 -13.04
N SER A 75 -7.97 12.56 -11.82
CA SER A 75 -7.36 11.49 -11.02
C SER A 75 -8.31 10.91 -9.95
N ALA A 76 -9.05 11.76 -9.24
CA ALA A 76 -9.92 11.37 -8.15
C ALA A 76 -11.08 12.36 -7.98
N LYS A 77 -12.31 11.84 -8.00
CA LYS A 77 -13.50 12.62 -7.63
C LYS A 77 -13.60 12.67 -6.11
N LEU A 78 -12.99 13.70 -5.52
CA LEU A 78 -13.12 13.99 -4.09
C LEU A 78 -14.40 14.80 -3.84
N SER A 79 -15.16 14.39 -2.84
CA SER A 79 -16.28 15.19 -2.34
C SER A 79 -15.77 16.44 -1.61
N SER A 80 -16.61 17.47 -1.51
CA SER A 80 -16.32 18.66 -0.71
C SER A 80 -15.96 18.30 0.74
N ALA A 81 -16.63 17.31 1.32
CA ALA A 81 -16.36 16.83 2.67
C ALA A 81 -14.97 16.17 2.81
N GLU A 82 -14.45 15.54 1.76
CA GLU A 82 -13.09 14.97 1.76
C GLU A 82 -12.03 16.07 1.60
N LEU A 83 -12.28 17.06 0.73
CA LEU A 83 -11.43 18.23 0.58
C LEU A 83 -11.31 19.02 1.90
N ASP A 84 -12.42 19.24 2.59
CA ASP A 84 -12.43 19.91 3.89
C ASP A 84 -11.63 19.14 4.95
N ARG A 85 -11.69 17.80 4.93
CA ARG A 85 -10.89 16.97 5.84
C ARG A 85 -9.41 17.05 5.51
N LEU A 86 -9.04 17.03 4.24
CA LEU A 86 -7.65 17.19 3.79
C LEU A 86 -7.09 18.56 4.20
N ALA A 87 -7.85 19.64 4.01
CA ALA A 87 -7.46 20.97 4.45
C ALA A 87 -7.16 21.01 5.96
N ARG A 88 -8.03 20.41 6.79
CA ARG A 88 -7.80 20.32 8.25
C ARG A 88 -6.55 19.52 8.60
N LEU A 89 -6.25 18.44 7.88
CA LEU A 89 -5.02 17.66 8.09
C LEU A 89 -3.77 18.48 7.77
N ILE A 90 -3.79 19.25 6.69
CA ILE A 90 -2.70 20.16 6.29
C ILE A 90 -2.51 21.25 7.36
N ASP A 91 -3.59 21.86 7.84
CA ASP A 91 -3.53 22.87 8.90
C ASP A 91 -2.98 22.29 10.21
N GLY A 92 -3.37 21.06 10.54
CA GLY A 92 -2.82 20.32 11.68
C GLY A 92 -1.31 20.10 11.56
N ALA A 93 -0.83 19.72 10.37
CA ALA A 93 0.60 19.54 10.11
C ALA A 93 1.37 20.86 10.25
N ARG A 94 0.85 21.97 9.69
CA ARG A 94 1.45 23.32 9.83
C ARG A 94 1.63 23.74 11.28
N LYS A 95 0.64 23.46 12.14
CA LYS A 95 0.69 23.78 13.58
C LYS A 95 1.67 22.89 14.35
N SER A 96 1.90 21.67 13.88
CA SER A 96 2.76 20.68 14.53
C SER A 96 4.24 20.86 14.17
N GLY A 97 4.58 21.82 13.31
CA GLY A 97 5.97 22.13 12.96
C GLY A 97 6.72 20.99 12.25
N VAL A 98 5.98 20.16 11.51
CA VAL A 98 6.58 19.22 10.53
C VAL A 98 6.90 19.99 9.26
#